data_AF-A0A3B8JZF8-F1
#
_entry.id   AF-A0A3B8JZF8-F1
#
_cell.length_a   1.000
_cell.length_b   1.000
_cell.length_c   1.000
_cell.angle_alpha   90.00
_cell.angle_beta   90.00
_cell.angle_gamma   90.00
#
_symmetry.space_group_name_H-M   'P 1'
#
loop_
_entity.id
_entity.type
_entity.pdbx_description
1 polymer ?
#
loop_
_entity_poly.entity_id
_entity_poly.type
_entity_poly.pdbx_seq_one_letter_code
_entity_poly.pdbx_strand_id
1 'polypeptide(L)'
;MTLFFEELGYRTLYFTPTFGRHYDGYYEKYWAALFSHRHAAVRAGLGEFGLNNLVVNPKYGPRVRFNSIITSAELPATPLLQEKTCLGSSCGICLEGCPGRATVAGDEIHDIREKNSGKGIVWLNPVSRTDHVLCRQSQEKEFCRGRCLAVCPVGTLKT
;
A
#
# COMPACT_ATOMS: atom_id res chain seq x y z
N MET A 1 -5.15 21.07 0.62
CA MET A 1 -5.97 20.40 -0.42
C MET A 1 -7.39 20.13 0.07
N THR A 2 -7.59 19.64 1.31
CA THR A 2 -8.93 19.58 1.93
C THR A 2 -9.64 20.93 1.91
N LEU A 3 -9.02 21.96 2.50
CA LEU A 3 -9.56 23.33 2.54
C LEU A 3 -9.93 23.87 1.15
N PHE A 4 -9.11 23.58 0.13
CA PHE A 4 -9.38 23.99 -1.24
C PHE A 4 -10.72 23.45 -1.77
N PHE A 5 -11.05 22.18 -1.51
CA PHE A 5 -12.34 21.63 -1.94
C PHE A 5 -13.51 22.11 -1.09
N GLU A 6 -13.27 22.38 0.20
CA GLU A 6 -14.29 22.95 1.10
C GLU A 6 -14.63 24.39 0.72
N GLU A 7 -13.65 25.20 0.34
CA GLU A 7 -13.84 26.56 -0.20
C GLU A 7 -14.67 26.56 -1.49
N LEU A 8 -14.56 25.49 -2.29
CA LEU A 8 -15.39 25.26 -3.48
C LEU A 8 -16.78 24.68 -3.15
N GLY A 9 -17.11 24.47 -1.87
CA GLY A 9 -18.43 24.01 -1.40
C GLY A 9 -18.62 22.49 -1.37
N TYR A 10 -17.55 21.70 -1.57
CA TYR A 10 -17.63 20.24 -1.53
C TYR A 10 -17.39 19.69 -0.12
N ARG A 11 -18.13 18.64 0.25
CA ARG A 11 -17.91 17.93 1.52
C ARG A 11 -16.66 17.08 1.39
N THR A 12 -15.74 17.20 2.34
CA THR A 12 -14.48 16.45 2.29
C THR A 12 -14.07 15.83 3.62
N LEU A 13 -13.34 14.73 3.55
CA LEU A 13 -12.69 14.06 4.66
C LEU A 13 -11.24 13.75 4.26
N TYR A 14 -10.29 13.95 5.16
CA TYR A 14 -8.88 13.65 4.89
C TYR A 14 -8.34 12.61 5.86
N PHE A 15 -7.42 11.79 5.35
CA PHE A 15 -6.75 10.74 6.10
C PHE A 15 -5.23 10.94 5.94
N THR A 16 -4.53 11.09 7.06
CA THR A 16 -3.09 11.31 7.12
C THR A 16 -2.33 9.97 7.07
N PRO A 17 -1.09 9.95 6.52
CA PRO A 17 -0.35 8.69 6.29
C PRO A 17 0.12 8.06 7.60
N THR A 18 0.28 8.92 8.61
CA THR A 18 0.59 8.58 9.98
C THR A 18 -0.54 9.22 10.78
N PHE A 19 -1.28 8.39 11.49
CA PHE A 19 -2.18 8.91 12.52
C PHE A 19 -1.25 9.57 13.54
N GLY A 20 -1.33 10.90 13.67
CA GLY A 20 -0.87 11.51 14.92
C GLY A 20 -1.62 10.86 16.09
N ARG A 21 -1.27 11.21 17.34
CA ARG A 21 -1.87 10.59 18.54
C ARG A 21 -3.41 10.71 18.68
N HIS A 22 -4.06 11.38 17.72
CA HIS A 22 -5.49 11.61 17.62
C HIS A 22 -6.33 10.33 17.50
N TYR A 23 -5.76 9.20 17.07
CA TYR A 23 -6.48 7.93 16.92
C TYR A 23 -5.84 6.76 17.69
N ASP A 24 -4.97 7.05 18.66
CA ASP A 24 -4.24 6.03 19.42
C ASP A 24 -5.21 5.03 20.07
N GLY A 25 -6.28 5.50 20.71
CA GLY A 25 -7.27 4.60 21.33
C GLY A 25 -8.04 3.71 20.34
N TYR A 26 -8.26 4.17 19.10
CA TYR A 26 -8.85 3.32 18.06
C TYR A 26 -7.85 2.26 17.58
N TYR A 27 -6.60 2.68 17.35
CA TYR A 27 -5.54 1.80 16.90
C TYR A 27 -5.20 0.74 17.95
N GLU A 28 -5.13 1.11 19.23
CA GLU A 28 -4.90 0.18 20.35
C GLU A 28 -6.01 -0.87 20.46
N LYS A 29 -7.26 -0.48 20.19
CA LYS A 29 -8.41 -1.39 20.30
C LYS A 29 -8.58 -2.32 19.09
N TYR A 30 -8.41 -1.81 17.88
CA TYR A 30 -8.73 -2.54 16.65
C TYR A 30 -7.51 -3.00 15.85
N TRP A 31 -6.31 -2.56 16.25
CA TRP A 31 -5.04 -2.83 15.57
C TRP A 31 -5.04 -2.51 14.07
N ALA A 32 -5.90 -1.56 13.68
CA ALA A 32 -6.19 -1.22 12.30
C ALA A 32 -6.32 0.29 12.12
N ALA A 33 -5.91 0.75 10.92
CA ALA A 33 -6.16 2.10 10.45
C ALA A 33 -7.64 2.28 10.10
N LEU A 34 -8.19 3.48 10.33
CA LEU A 34 -9.56 3.82 9.93
C LEU A 34 -9.79 3.73 8.41
N PHE A 35 -8.72 3.95 7.63
CA PHE A 35 -8.77 3.95 6.19
C PHE A 35 -7.53 3.30 5.60
N SER A 36 -7.71 2.46 4.59
CA SER A 36 -6.61 1.78 3.93
C SER A 36 -6.09 2.57 2.73
N HIS A 37 -5.08 3.40 2.97
CA HIS A 37 -4.38 4.13 1.90
C HIS A 37 -3.84 3.22 0.79
N ARG A 38 -3.42 1.99 1.14
CA ARG A 38 -2.91 1.02 0.17
C ARG A 38 -3.97 0.62 -0.85
N HIS A 39 -5.16 0.23 -0.40
CA HIS A 39 -6.25 -0.14 -1.29
C HIS A 39 -6.73 1.05 -2.13
N ALA A 40 -6.77 2.25 -1.55
CA ALA A 40 -7.11 3.47 -2.28
C ALA A 40 -6.09 3.77 -3.41
N ALA A 41 -4.79 3.63 -3.13
CA ALA A 41 -3.73 3.83 -4.11
C ALA A 41 -3.83 2.82 -5.28
N VAL A 42 -4.12 1.55 -4.98
CA VAL A 42 -4.34 0.52 -6.02
C VAL A 42 -5.56 0.86 -6.88
N ARG A 43 -6.68 1.23 -6.26
CA ARG A 43 -7.89 1.65 -6.98
C ARG A 43 -7.72 2.94 -7.79
N ALA A 44 -6.76 3.78 -7.43
CA ALA A 44 -6.37 4.99 -8.17
C ALA A 44 -5.31 4.72 -9.26
N GLY A 45 -4.93 3.46 -9.51
CA GLY A 45 -3.94 3.11 -10.52
C GLY A 45 -2.49 3.49 -10.17
N LEU A 46 -2.20 3.78 -8.90
CA LEU A 46 -0.87 4.23 -8.46
C LEU A 46 0.13 3.10 -8.22
N GLY A 47 -0.32 1.85 -8.21
CA GLY A 47 0.50 0.69 -7.88
C GLY A 47 -0.33 -0.58 -7.72
N GLU A 48 0.34 -1.69 -7.47
CA GLU A 48 -0.30 -2.94 -7.06
C GLU A 48 0.27 -3.45 -5.72
N PHE A 49 -0.40 -4.38 -5.05
CA PHE A 49 0.17 -5.04 -3.87
C PHE A 49 1.31 -5.98 -4.26
N GLY A 50 2.51 -5.71 -3.75
CA GLY A 50 3.67 -6.60 -3.89
C GLY A 50 3.77 -7.67 -2.81
N LEU A 51 4.79 -8.53 -2.94
CA LEU A 51 5.11 -9.58 -1.96
C LEU A 51 5.50 -9.07 -0.57
N ASN A 52 5.88 -7.80 -0.44
CA ASN A 52 6.13 -7.17 0.86
C ASN A 52 4.86 -6.62 1.51
N ASN A 53 3.67 -6.94 0.97
CA ASN A 53 2.36 -6.46 1.42
C ASN A 53 2.23 -4.92 1.38
N LEU A 54 2.98 -4.28 0.49
CA LEU A 54 2.96 -2.83 0.26
C LEU A 54 2.63 -2.55 -1.20
N VAL A 55 2.22 -1.31 -1.48
CA VAL A 55 1.93 -0.88 -2.85
C VAL A 55 3.24 -0.62 -3.58
N VAL A 56 3.47 -1.34 -4.67
CA VAL A 56 4.62 -1.20 -5.56
C VAL A 56 4.20 -0.31 -6.73
N ASN A 57 4.76 0.89 -6.78
CA ASN A 57 4.57 1.83 -7.90
C ASN A 57 5.59 1.53 -9.02
N PRO A 58 5.21 1.64 -10.31
CA PRO A 58 6.11 1.35 -11.43
C PRO A 58 7.36 2.23 -11.48
N LYS A 59 7.24 3.50 -11.09
CA LYS A 59 8.34 4.46 -11.13
C LYS A 59 9.18 4.45 -9.86
N TYR A 60 8.55 4.34 -8.70
CA TYR A 60 9.20 4.54 -7.40
C TYR A 60 9.33 3.27 -6.56
N GLY A 61 8.84 2.14 -7.05
CA GLY A 61 8.75 0.90 -6.28
C GLY A 61 7.85 1.08 -5.05
N PRO A 62 8.15 0.40 -3.93
CA PRO A 62 7.36 0.52 -2.72
C PRO A 62 7.70 1.77 -1.87
N ARG A 63 8.63 2.62 -2.31
CA ARG A 63 9.15 3.78 -1.55
C ARG A 63 8.25 5.01 -1.64
N VAL A 64 6.93 4.80 -1.57
CA VAL A 64 5.91 5.85 -1.65
C VAL A 64 5.04 5.81 -0.40
N ARG A 65 4.80 6.98 0.20
CA ARG A 65 3.79 7.16 1.24
C ARG A 65 2.54 7.79 0.62
N PHE A 66 1.38 7.26 0.96
CA PHE A 66 0.10 7.69 0.42
C PHE A 66 -0.75 8.37 1.49
N ASN A 67 -1.41 9.45 1.07
CA ASN A 67 -2.49 10.11 1.80
C ASN A 67 -3.77 9.96 1.00
N SER A 68 -4.91 10.20 1.63
CA SER A 68 -6.19 10.13 0.92
C SER A 68 -7.13 11.24 1.36
N ILE A 69 -7.83 11.79 0.39
CA ILE A 69 -8.93 12.74 0.59
C ILE A 69 -10.15 12.10 -0.07
N ILE A 70 -11.22 11.98 0.68
CA ILE A 70 -12.54 11.60 0.19
C ILE A 70 -13.31 12.92 0.01
N THR A 71 -13.86 13.15 -1.18
CA THR A 71 -14.60 14.36 -1.52
C THR A 71 -15.86 14.03 -2.29
N SER A 72 -16.89 14.86 -2.17
CA SER A 72 -18.09 14.82 -3.03
C SER A 72 -17.89 15.52 -4.37
N ALA A 73 -16.72 16.14 -4.62
CA ALA A 73 -16.41 16.74 -5.91
C ALA A 73 -16.34 15.68 -7.01
N GLU A 74 -16.91 15.97 -8.17
CA GLU A 74 -16.78 15.11 -9.35
C GLU A 74 -15.36 15.25 -9.92
N LEU A 75 -14.64 14.14 -9.99
CA LEU A 75 -13.26 14.10 -10.48
C LEU A 75 -13.14 13.01 -11.55
N PRO A 76 -12.42 13.26 -12.66
CA PRO A 76 -12.14 12.22 -13.64
C PRO A 76 -11.29 11.12 -13.00
N ALA A 77 -11.67 9.86 -13.21
CA ALA A 77 -10.92 8.72 -12.73
C ALA A 77 -9.58 8.62 -13.47
N THR A 78 -8.52 8.29 -12.72
CA THR A 78 -7.20 8.00 -13.29
C THR A 78 -7.22 6.63 -13.97
N PRO A 79 -6.47 6.42 -15.07
CA PRO A 79 -6.34 5.08 -15.65
C PRO A 79 -5.77 4.07 -14.65
N LEU A 80 -6.29 2.85 -14.67
CA LEU A 80 -5.71 1.75 -13.92
C LEU A 80 -4.39 1.30 -14.53
N LEU A 81 -3.60 0.60 -13.72
CA LEU A 81 -2.38 -0.07 -14.19
C LEU A 81 -2.72 -1.10 -15.27
N GLN A 82 -1.88 -1.15 -16.30
CA GLN A 82 -2.03 -2.07 -17.43
C GLN A 82 -1.34 -3.42 -17.16
N GLU A 83 -0.24 -3.39 -16.41
CA GLU A 83 0.60 -4.55 -16.13
C GLU A 83 1.01 -4.64 -14.65
N LYS A 84 1.35 -5.85 -14.20
CA LYS A 84 1.91 -6.09 -12.88
C LYS A 84 3.28 -5.42 -12.77
N THR A 85 3.55 -4.86 -11.60
CA THR A 85 4.77 -4.12 -11.28
C THR A 85 5.73 -4.96 -10.43
N CYS A 86 5.20 -5.79 -9.52
CA CYS A 86 5.97 -6.67 -8.67
C CYS A 86 6.52 -7.84 -9.48
N LEU A 87 7.80 -8.16 -9.29
CA LEU A 87 8.48 -9.27 -9.97
C LEU A 87 8.05 -10.66 -9.46
N GLY A 88 7.15 -10.73 -8.46
CA GLY A 88 6.61 -11.98 -7.95
C GLY A 88 7.64 -12.83 -7.18
N SER A 89 7.28 -14.10 -6.98
CA SER A 89 8.00 -15.06 -6.12
C SER A 89 9.39 -15.42 -6.62
N SER A 90 9.65 -15.28 -7.93
CA SER A 90 10.99 -15.45 -8.50
C SER A 90 11.99 -14.39 -8.04
N CYS A 91 11.52 -13.24 -7.54
CA CYS A 91 12.36 -12.22 -6.95
C CYS A 91 12.56 -12.42 -5.45
N GLY A 92 11.49 -12.48 -4.65
CA GLY A 92 11.52 -12.85 -3.23
C GLY A 92 12.34 -11.97 -2.26
N ILE A 93 13.21 -11.08 -2.74
CA ILE A 93 14.24 -10.39 -1.94
C ILE A 93 13.69 -9.58 -0.77
N CYS A 94 12.47 -9.07 -0.89
CA CYS A 94 11.81 -8.32 0.17
C CYS A 94 11.38 -9.21 1.37
N LEU A 95 11.12 -10.50 1.13
CA LEU A 95 10.84 -11.50 2.15
C LEU A 95 12.12 -11.91 2.85
N GLU A 96 13.18 -12.20 2.08
CA GLU A 96 14.52 -12.52 2.59
C GLU A 96 15.11 -11.36 3.41
N GLY A 97 14.90 -10.13 2.94
CA GLY A 97 15.36 -8.93 3.62
C GLY A 97 14.58 -8.58 4.89
N CYS A 98 13.51 -9.30 5.25
CA CYS A 98 12.75 -9.04 6.46
C CYS A 98 13.43 -9.71 7.68
N PRO A 99 14.06 -8.95 8.60
CA PRO A 99 14.77 -9.56 9.74
C PRO A 99 13.82 -10.32 10.68
N GLY A 100 12.58 -9.82 10.83
CA GLY A 100 11.56 -10.47 11.65
C GLY A 100 10.84 -11.63 10.97
N ARG A 101 11.14 -11.94 9.70
CA ARG A 101 10.38 -12.89 8.86
C ARG A 101 8.86 -12.70 8.99
N ALA A 102 8.45 -11.43 9.12
CA ALA A 102 7.10 -11.06 9.48
C ALA A 102 6.12 -11.08 8.30
N THR A 103 6.62 -11.23 7.07
CA THR A 103 5.77 -11.34 5.88
C THR A 103 5.84 -12.75 5.34
N VAL A 104 4.68 -13.38 5.24
CA VAL A 104 4.51 -14.71 4.65
C VAL A 104 3.82 -14.53 3.30
N ALA A 105 4.42 -15.06 2.24
CA ALA A 105 3.73 -15.17 0.96
C ALA A 105 2.60 -16.20 1.11
N GLY A 106 1.39 -15.88 0.65
CA GLY A 106 0.29 -16.86 0.67
C GLY A 106 0.53 -17.96 -0.37
N ASP A 107 0.01 -19.16 -0.11
CA ASP A 107 0.19 -20.35 -0.97
C ASP A 107 -0.66 -20.34 -2.25
N GLU A 108 -1.45 -19.31 -2.51
CA GLU A 108 -2.08 -19.13 -3.81
C GLU A 108 -2.04 -17.66 -4.18
N ILE A 109 -1.47 -17.38 -5.35
CA ILE A 109 -1.74 -16.16 -6.09
C ILE A 109 -3.24 -16.20 -6.38
N HIS A 110 -4.05 -15.71 -5.44
CA HIS A 110 -5.39 -15.26 -5.72
C HIS A 110 -5.26 -14.06 -6.65
N ASP A 111 -4.99 -14.35 -7.93
CA ASP A 111 -5.17 -13.46 -9.06
C ASP A 111 -6.68 -13.26 -9.23
N ILE A 112 -7.34 -12.79 -8.16
CA ILE A 112 -8.71 -12.32 -8.17
C ILE A 112 -8.63 -10.99 -8.92
N ARG A 113 -8.55 -11.13 -10.24
CA ARG A 113 -8.77 -10.07 -11.20
C ARG A 113 -10.24 -9.72 -11.03
N GLU A 114 -10.53 -8.62 -10.32
CA GLU A 114 -11.77 -7.93 -10.63
C GLU A 114 -11.57 -7.38 -12.05
N LYS A 115 -11.96 -8.17 -13.06
CA LYS A 115 -12.25 -7.64 -14.39
C LYS A 115 -13.47 -6.74 -14.23
N ASN A 116 -13.25 -5.50 -13.79
CA ASN A 116 -14.29 -4.49 -13.82
C ASN A 116 -14.59 -4.24 -15.30
N SER A 117 -15.73 -4.76 -15.76
CA SER A 117 -16.23 -4.69 -17.13
C SER A 117 -15.92 -3.32 -17.76
N GLY A 118 -14.87 -3.27 -18.58
CA GLY A 118 -14.47 -2.08 -19.35
C GLY A 118 -13.52 -1.05 -18.69
N LYS A 119 -12.98 -1.27 -17.49
CA LYS A 119 -12.17 -0.25 -16.77
C LYS A 119 -10.70 -0.61 -16.46
N GLY A 120 -10.22 -1.80 -16.81
CA GLY A 120 -8.84 -2.26 -16.56
C GLY A 120 -8.74 -3.38 -15.52
N ILE A 121 -7.52 -3.66 -15.03
CA ILE A 121 -7.25 -4.71 -14.03
C ILE A 121 -6.93 -4.05 -12.69
N VAL A 122 -7.62 -4.50 -11.62
CA VAL A 122 -7.30 -4.10 -10.23
C VAL A 122 -6.70 -5.30 -9.51
N TRP A 123 -5.45 -5.17 -9.07
CA TRP A 123 -4.77 -6.17 -8.24
C TRP A 123 -5.00 -5.84 -6.75
N LEU A 124 -6.23 -6.10 -6.29
CA LEU A 124 -6.70 -5.63 -4.99
C LEU A 124 -6.27 -6.54 -3.82
N ASN A 125 -6.14 -7.84 -4.06
CA ASN A 125 -5.82 -8.78 -2.99
C ASN A 125 -4.31 -8.89 -2.79
N PRO A 126 -3.81 -8.66 -1.57
CA PRO A 126 -2.38 -8.76 -1.30
C PRO A 126 -1.93 -10.21 -1.43
N VAL A 127 -0.91 -10.44 -2.24
CA VAL A 127 -0.26 -11.75 -2.47
C VAL A 127 0.50 -12.26 -1.23
N SER A 128 0.52 -11.47 -0.16
CA SER A 128 1.29 -11.73 1.05
C SER A 128 0.58 -11.12 2.26
N ARG A 129 0.80 -11.70 3.44
CA ARG A 129 0.29 -11.18 4.70
C ARG A 129 1.45 -10.83 5.61
N THR A 130 1.40 -9.63 6.19
CA THR A 130 2.33 -9.24 7.25
C THR A 130 1.71 -9.56 8.59
N ASP A 131 2.37 -10.39 9.38
CA ASP A 131 2.15 -10.52 10.80
C ASP A 131 2.62 -9.23 11.49
N HIS A 132 1.65 -8.44 11.94
CA HIS A 132 1.92 -7.14 12.55
C HIS A 132 2.57 -7.26 13.93
N VAL A 133 2.36 -8.38 14.64
CA VAL A 133 2.95 -8.64 15.96
C VAL A 133 4.43 -8.92 15.78
N LEU A 134 4.77 -9.86 14.90
CA LEU A 134 6.16 -10.17 14.56
C LEU A 134 6.87 -8.96 13.96
N CYS A 135 6.18 -8.20 13.08
CA CYS A 135 6.74 -6.99 12.50
C CYS A 135 7.11 -5.97 13.59
N ARG A 136 6.20 -5.68 14.53
CA ARG A 136 6.45 -4.75 15.65
C ARG A 136 7.56 -5.24 16.58
N GLN A 137 7.49 -6.50 17.03
CA GLN A 137 8.53 -7.08 17.90
C GLN A 137 9.91 -7.09 17.24
N SER A 138 9.96 -7.32 15.93
CA SER A 138 11.23 -7.28 15.20
C SER A 138 11.82 -5.87 15.11
N GLN A 139 11.00 -4.81 15.14
CA GLN A 139 11.50 -3.43 15.17
C GLN A 139 12.19 -3.07 16.49
N GLU A 140 11.82 -3.74 17.58
CA GLU A 140 12.41 -3.53 18.91
C GLU A 140 13.74 -4.28 19.08
N LYS A 141 13.93 -5.39 18.33
CA LYS A 141 15.09 -6.28 18.46
C LYS A 141 16.11 -6.10 17.33
N GLU A 142 15.63 -5.84 16.12
CA GLU A 142 16.42 -5.80 14.89
C GLU A 142 16.24 -4.46 14.19
N PHE A 143 17.27 -4.04 13.45
CA PHE A 143 17.19 -2.82 12.65
C PHE A 143 16.31 -3.03 11.40
N CYS A 144 14.99 -2.99 11.59
CA CYS A 144 14.02 -3.26 10.54
C CYS A 144 13.98 -2.16 9.45
N ARG A 145 14.05 -0.86 9.84
CA ARG A 145 14.06 0.39 9.03
C ARG A 145 13.52 0.34 7.57
N GLY A 146 12.44 -0.42 7.32
CA GLY A 146 11.92 -0.59 5.97
C GLY A 146 12.87 -1.31 5.01
N ARG A 147 13.65 -2.30 5.48
CA ARG A 147 14.59 -3.05 4.61
C ARG A 147 13.89 -3.65 3.39
N CYS A 148 12.67 -4.16 3.54
CA CYS A 148 11.83 -4.64 2.42
C CYS A 148 11.49 -3.56 1.37
N LEU A 149 11.52 -2.28 1.73
CA LEU A 149 11.40 -1.13 0.81
C LEU A 149 12.74 -0.85 0.11
N ALA A 150 13.81 -0.92 0.89
CA ALA A 150 15.16 -0.58 0.45
C ALA A 150 15.71 -1.60 -0.55
N VAL A 151 15.49 -2.89 -0.32
CA VAL A 151 16.00 -3.97 -1.19
C VAL A 151 15.17 -4.20 -2.45
N CYS A 152 13.98 -3.60 -2.55
CA CYS A 152 13.09 -3.84 -3.69
C CYS A 152 13.69 -3.21 -4.97
N PRO A 153 13.97 -4.01 -6.02
CA PRO A 153 14.65 -3.54 -7.23
C PRO A 153 13.73 -2.75 -8.17
N VAL A 154 12.41 -2.84 -7.99
CA VAL A 154 11.46 -2.06 -8.77
C VAL A 154 11.63 -0.59 -8.43
N GLY A 155 11.69 0.28 -9.46
CA GLY A 155 11.74 1.73 -9.29
C GLY A 155 13.02 2.26 -8.63
N THR A 156 14.09 1.47 -8.59
CA THR A 156 15.44 2.00 -8.36
C THR A 156 15.96 2.54 -9.69
N LEU A 157 16.48 3.76 -9.70
CA LEU A 157 17.15 4.31 -10.89
C LEU A 157 18.26 3.34 -11.28
N LYS A 158 18.22 2.81 -12.51
CA LYS A 158 19.36 2.10 -13.09
C LYS A 158 20.44 3.16 -13.33
N THR A 159 21.35 3.33 -12.39
CA THR A 159 22.65 3.97 -12.63
C THR A 159 23.47 3.10 -13.55
#